data_AF-A0A0D0JUH5-F1
#
_entry.id   AF-A0A0D0JUH5-F1
#
_cell.length_a   1.000
_cell.length_b   1.000
_cell.length_c   1.000
_cell.angle_alpha   90.00
_cell.angle_beta   90.00
_cell.angle_gamma   90.00
#
_symmetry.space_group_name_H-M   'P 1'
#
loop_
_entity.id
_entity.type
_entity.pdbx_description
1 polymer ?
#
loop_
_entity_poly.entity_id
_entity_poly.type
_entity_poly.pdbx_seq_one_letter_code
_entity_poly.pdbx_strand_id
1 'polypeptide(L)'
;MSTQPAARRRWPWYILGAVVFVIVAVVGLVFFTTRGGSPEATPRPTAPATPSTSAPPAVEGVDGCLAGDARAPQTVLDAQEQAPQTPEGAVSFVATFSRWAAQKPVVPADEVAQLDGVVTTLPDLAGDVASADEFEAAQFRVTTLNGYYRIESVSDTRVVVTLMLPLVINEAVDPTLRYMPSVAVEWTDRGWVIVENVDTPDKTSLGTTGVAFTGGC
;
A
#
# COMPACT_ATOMS: atom_id res chain seq x y z
N MET A 1 23.16 52.55 39.81
CA MET A 1 23.33 51.77 38.57
C MET A 1 23.47 50.31 38.96
N SER A 2 22.37 49.56 38.90
CA SER A 2 22.30 48.09 38.93
C SER A 2 20.89 47.71 38.47
N THR A 3 20.75 47.22 37.25
CA THR A 3 19.48 46.67 36.75
C THR A 3 19.75 45.31 36.13
N GLN A 4 19.35 44.29 36.88
CA GLN A 4 19.26 42.89 36.48
C GLN A 4 18.12 42.74 35.44
N PRO A 5 18.35 42.13 34.27
CA PRO A 5 17.26 41.79 33.36
C PRO A 5 16.63 40.43 33.71
N ALA A 6 15.30 40.39 33.53
CA ALA A 6 14.40 39.29 33.79
C ALA A 6 14.66 38.04 32.92
N ALA A 7 14.37 36.88 33.51
CA ALA A 7 14.39 35.57 32.87
C ALA A 7 13.36 35.48 31.73
N ARG A 8 13.81 35.02 30.54
CA ARG A 8 12.92 34.54 29.47
C ARG A 8 13.09 33.03 29.28
N ARG A 9 11.97 32.35 29.49
CA ARG A 9 11.68 30.92 29.33
C ARG A 9 12.10 30.43 27.93
N ARG A 10 13.05 29.48 27.87
CA ARG A 10 13.46 28.77 26.66
C ARG A 10 12.75 27.41 26.64
N TRP A 11 11.91 27.19 25.63
CA TRP A 11 11.23 25.93 25.40
C TRP A 11 12.00 25.16 24.32
N PRO A 12 12.52 23.95 24.60
CA PRO A 12 13.44 23.28 23.69
C PRO A 12 12.70 22.38 22.68
N TRP A 13 12.84 22.71 21.39
CA TRP A 13 12.52 21.85 20.26
C TRP A 13 13.60 20.77 20.10
N TYR A 14 13.45 19.66 20.83
CA TYR A 14 14.22 18.44 20.59
C TYR A 14 13.25 17.28 20.40
N ILE A 15 12.84 17.00 19.15
CA ILE A 15 12.68 15.64 18.61
C ILE A 15 12.86 15.75 17.09
N LEU A 16 14.12 15.81 16.64
CA LEU A 16 14.50 15.44 15.27
C LEU A 16 15.84 14.70 15.40
N GLY A 17 15.81 13.40 15.08
CA GLY A 17 16.99 12.56 15.10
C GLY A 17 17.01 11.57 16.26
N ALA A 18 16.41 10.40 16.04
CA ALA A 18 16.98 9.09 16.37
C ALA A 18 15.90 8.00 16.34
N VAL A 19 15.62 7.43 15.16
CA VAL A 19 15.47 5.97 15.00
C VAL A 19 15.87 5.63 13.55
N VAL A 20 17.18 5.50 13.32
CA VAL A 20 17.77 4.77 12.20
C VAL A 20 18.26 3.45 12.79
N PHE A 21 18.12 2.34 12.06
CA PHE A 21 18.34 0.93 12.43
C PHE A 21 17.17 0.30 13.22
N VAL A 22 16.52 -0.79 12.78
CA VAL A 22 17.09 -2.03 12.23
C VAL A 22 16.07 -2.70 11.28
N ILE A 23 16.41 -2.87 10.00
CA ILE A 23 15.81 -3.90 9.14
C ILE A 23 16.72 -5.12 9.26
N VAL A 24 16.26 -6.17 9.94
CA VAL A 24 16.85 -7.51 9.86
C VAL A 24 15.96 -8.33 8.93
N ALA A 25 16.59 -8.75 7.84
CA ALA A 25 16.11 -9.75 6.91
C ALA A 25 15.57 -10.98 7.64
N VAL A 26 14.42 -11.49 7.20
CA VAL A 26 14.08 -12.91 7.39
C VAL A 26 13.65 -13.48 6.04
N VAL A 27 14.68 -13.95 5.33
CA VAL A 27 14.57 -15.07 4.40
C VAL A 27 13.95 -16.24 5.16
N GLY A 28 12.88 -16.79 4.61
CA GLY A 28 12.19 -17.94 5.19
C GLY A 28 13.12 -19.14 5.34
N LEU A 29 13.29 -19.61 6.56
CA LEU A 29 13.79 -20.95 6.85
C LEU A 29 12.85 -21.61 7.87
N VAL A 30 12.05 -22.54 7.36
CA VAL A 30 11.20 -23.41 8.18
C VAL A 30 12.12 -24.39 8.93
N PHE A 31 12.09 -24.38 10.26
CA PHE A 31 12.55 -25.51 11.08
C PHE A 31 11.59 -25.76 12.24
N PHE A 32 10.89 -26.89 12.15
CA PHE A 32 10.17 -27.51 13.24
C PHE A 32 11.16 -28.09 14.26
N THR A 33 11.10 -27.67 15.53
CA THR A 33 11.39 -28.55 16.68
C THR A 33 10.59 -28.15 17.91
N THR A 34 9.84 -29.12 18.43
CA THR A 34 9.09 -29.10 19.69
C THR A 34 9.97 -29.49 20.87
N ARG A 35 9.60 -28.99 22.07
CA ARG A 35 9.92 -29.39 23.48
C ARG A 35 10.28 -28.12 24.26
N GLY A 36 9.71 -27.76 25.40
CA GLY A 36 8.84 -28.44 26.37
C GLY A 36 9.17 -27.81 27.73
N GLY A 37 8.20 -27.15 28.37
CA GLY A 37 8.38 -26.53 29.68
C GLY A 37 7.04 -26.06 30.27
N SER A 38 6.52 -26.83 31.22
CA SER A 38 5.49 -26.46 32.21
C SER A 38 6.20 -26.19 33.56
N PRO A 39 5.59 -25.56 34.60
CA PRO A 39 4.15 -25.44 34.85
C PRO A 39 3.60 -24.07 35.32
N GLU A 40 2.32 -23.87 35.02
CA GLU A 40 1.23 -23.35 35.89
C GLU A 40 1.27 -21.91 36.44
N ALA A 41 0.45 -21.07 35.82
CA ALA A 41 -0.47 -20.17 36.51
C ALA A 41 -1.74 -20.05 35.66
N THR A 42 -2.89 -20.52 36.15
CA THR A 42 -4.19 -20.42 35.46
C THR A 42 -4.60 -18.95 35.32
N PRO A 43 -4.67 -18.37 34.11
CA PRO A 43 -5.29 -17.07 33.91
C PRO A 43 -6.79 -17.29 33.78
N ARG A 44 -7.57 -16.55 34.56
CA ARG A 44 -9.02 -16.38 34.40
C ARG A 44 -9.33 -16.10 32.92
N PRO A 45 -10.33 -16.75 32.29
CA PRO A 45 -10.65 -16.49 30.88
C PRO A 45 -11.10 -15.05 30.74
N THR A 46 -10.19 -14.19 30.29
CA THR A 46 -10.56 -12.92 29.67
C THR A 46 -10.94 -13.31 28.26
N ALA A 47 -12.20 -13.11 27.91
CA ALA A 47 -12.68 -13.31 26.55
C ALA A 47 -11.69 -12.62 25.60
N PRO A 48 -11.19 -13.30 24.55
CA PRO A 48 -10.44 -12.63 23.51
C PRO A 48 -11.28 -11.47 23.01
N ALA A 49 -10.78 -10.24 23.11
CA ALA A 49 -11.33 -9.14 22.35
C ALA A 49 -11.11 -9.52 20.88
N THR A 50 -12.16 -10.00 20.22
CA THR A 50 -12.16 -10.24 18.79
C THR A 50 -11.88 -8.87 18.14
N PRO A 51 -10.77 -8.68 17.41
CA PRO A 51 -10.65 -7.49 16.60
C PRO A 51 -11.81 -7.51 15.61
N SER A 52 -12.72 -6.55 15.71
CA SER A 52 -13.75 -6.32 14.70
C SER A 52 -13.09 -5.68 13.49
N THR A 53 -12.33 -6.48 12.72
CA THR A 53 -12.07 -6.17 11.32
C THR A 53 -13.00 -7.06 10.52
N SER A 54 -14.25 -6.61 10.39
CA SER A 54 -15.13 -7.15 9.37
C SER A 54 -14.65 -6.60 8.04
N ALA A 55 -13.60 -7.20 7.47
CA ALA A 55 -13.29 -7.00 6.06
C ALA A 55 -14.56 -7.36 5.28
N PRO A 56 -15.18 -6.40 4.55
CA PRO A 56 -16.34 -6.72 3.74
C PRO A 56 -15.94 -7.75 2.68
N PRO A 57 -16.88 -8.63 2.26
CA PRO A 57 -16.59 -9.59 1.21
C PRO A 57 -16.15 -8.85 -0.05
N ALA A 58 -14.97 -9.17 -0.55
CA ALA A 58 -14.53 -8.67 -1.85
C ALA A 58 -15.43 -9.24 -2.96
N VAL A 59 -15.72 -8.42 -3.96
CA VAL A 59 -16.76 -8.69 -4.97
C VAL A 59 -16.10 -9.06 -6.31
N GLU A 60 -16.48 -10.19 -6.89
CA GLU A 60 -15.98 -10.56 -8.23
C GLU A 60 -16.37 -9.50 -9.28
N GLY A 61 -15.57 -9.35 -10.34
CA GLY A 61 -15.86 -8.41 -11.43
C GLY A 61 -15.15 -7.05 -11.37
N VAL A 62 -14.21 -6.84 -10.44
CA VAL A 62 -13.41 -5.61 -10.42
C VAL A 62 -12.58 -5.49 -11.69
N ASP A 63 -12.70 -4.33 -12.35
CA ASP A 63 -11.93 -4.00 -13.54
C ASP A 63 -10.50 -3.59 -13.17
N GLY A 64 -9.55 -4.51 -13.35
CA GLY A 64 -8.11 -4.25 -13.17
C GLY A 64 -7.49 -3.41 -14.29
N CYS A 65 -8.30 -3.04 -15.28
CA CYS A 65 -7.95 -2.30 -16.49
C CYS A 65 -8.75 -1.00 -16.65
N LEU A 66 -9.30 -0.46 -15.55
CA LEU A 66 -10.00 0.82 -15.58
C LEU A 66 -9.14 1.88 -16.27
N ALA A 67 -9.73 2.63 -17.21
CA ALA A 67 -9.06 3.58 -18.10
C ALA A 67 -7.98 3.02 -19.05
N GLY A 68 -7.80 1.70 -19.13
CA GLY A 68 -6.99 1.01 -20.14
C GLY A 68 -5.65 0.45 -19.67
N ASP A 69 -4.80 0.10 -20.65
CA ASP A 69 -3.50 -0.55 -20.42
C ASP A 69 -2.30 0.43 -20.40
N ALA A 70 -2.51 1.67 -20.85
CA ALA A 70 -1.49 2.71 -20.92
C ALA A 70 -0.95 3.09 -19.54
N ARG A 71 0.37 3.29 -19.46
CA ARG A 71 1.08 3.69 -18.23
C ARG A 71 1.47 5.15 -18.28
N ALA A 72 0.47 6.02 -18.28
CA ALA A 72 0.64 7.47 -18.32
C ALA A 72 -0.14 8.13 -17.18
N PRO A 73 0.24 9.34 -16.73
CA PRO A 73 -0.50 10.08 -15.71
C PRO A 73 -1.96 10.30 -16.09
N GLN A 74 -2.24 10.53 -17.38
CA GLN A 74 -3.59 10.68 -17.88
C GLN A 74 -4.47 9.45 -17.60
N THR A 75 -3.93 8.24 -17.70
CA THR A 75 -4.67 7.01 -17.36
C THR A 75 -5.12 7.01 -15.90
N VAL A 76 -4.27 7.53 -14.99
CA VAL A 76 -4.61 7.62 -13.56
C VAL A 76 -5.71 8.67 -13.33
N LEU A 77 -5.64 9.81 -14.02
CA LEU A 77 -6.66 10.85 -13.95
C LEU A 77 -8.00 10.37 -14.52
N ASP A 78 -7.97 9.70 -15.67
CA ASP A 78 -9.15 9.12 -16.29
C ASP A 78 -9.77 8.02 -15.39
N ALA A 79 -8.94 7.21 -14.73
CA ALA A 79 -9.41 6.23 -13.76
C ALA A 79 -10.01 6.88 -12.51
N GLN A 80 -9.44 7.99 -12.03
CA GLN A 80 -10.02 8.77 -10.92
C GLN A 80 -11.42 9.30 -11.28
N GLU A 81 -11.60 9.79 -12.51
CA GLU A 81 -12.89 10.31 -13.00
C GLU A 81 -13.92 9.20 -13.22
N GLN A 82 -13.50 8.06 -13.77
CA GLN A 82 -14.40 6.95 -14.11
C GLN A 82 -14.75 6.06 -12.92
N ALA A 83 -13.91 6.00 -11.88
CA ALA A 83 -14.12 5.13 -10.73
C ALA A 83 -15.36 5.58 -9.93
N PRO A 84 -16.37 4.72 -9.76
CA PRO A 84 -17.53 5.07 -8.94
C PRO A 84 -17.13 5.17 -7.45
N GLN A 85 -17.94 5.88 -6.66
CA GLN A 85 -17.84 5.89 -5.19
C GLN A 85 -18.33 4.56 -4.60
N THR A 86 -17.60 3.48 -4.89
CA THR A 86 -17.82 2.16 -4.32
C THR A 86 -16.48 1.52 -3.96
N PRO A 87 -16.46 0.50 -3.09
CA PRO A 87 -15.22 -0.22 -2.79
C PRO A 87 -14.56 -0.81 -4.04
N GLU A 88 -15.33 -1.27 -5.03
CA GLU A 88 -14.82 -1.79 -6.30
C GLU A 88 -14.15 -0.69 -7.13
N GLY A 89 -14.76 0.50 -7.20
CA GLY A 89 -14.16 1.67 -7.84
C GLY A 89 -12.84 2.07 -7.19
N ALA A 90 -12.76 2.03 -5.86
CA ALA A 90 -11.52 2.24 -5.12
C ALA A 90 -10.44 1.21 -5.50
N VAL A 91 -10.78 -0.09 -5.57
CA VAL A 91 -9.82 -1.13 -5.96
C VAL A 91 -9.33 -0.91 -7.40
N SER A 92 -10.23 -0.63 -8.35
CA SER A 92 -9.87 -0.36 -9.74
C SER A 92 -8.95 0.87 -9.88
N PHE A 93 -9.24 1.94 -9.13
CA PHE A 93 -8.38 3.12 -9.10
C PHE A 93 -7.00 2.82 -8.51
N VAL A 94 -6.92 2.15 -7.36
CA VAL A 94 -5.64 1.77 -6.73
C VAL A 94 -4.83 0.83 -7.61
N ALA A 95 -5.47 -0.10 -8.32
CA ALA A 95 -4.80 -0.98 -9.27
C ALA A 95 -4.20 -0.19 -10.44
N THR A 96 -4.94 0.78 -10.99
CA THR A 96 -4.46 1.65 -12.07
C THR A 96 -3.29 2.51 -11.64
N PHE A 97 -3.41 3.19 -10.49
CA PHE A 97 -2.31 3.95 -9.91
C PHE A 97 -1.08 3.08 -9.67
N SER A 98 -1.25 1.90 -9.09
CA SER A 98 -0.15 0.97 -8.80
C SER A 98 0.55 0.52 -10.07
N ARG A 99 -0.18 0.29 -11.17
CA ARG A 99 0.39 -0.07 -12.46
C ARG A 99 1.20 1.06 -13.09
N TRP A 100 0.78 2.31 -12.93
CA TRP A 100 1.54 3.47 -13.38
C TRP A 100 2.78 3.71 -12.50
N ALA A 101 2.63 3.66 -11.17
CA ALA A 101 3.70 3.99 -10.23
C ALA A 101 4.77 2.89 -10.10
N ALA A 102 4.38 1.61 -10.07
CA ALA A 102 5.30 0.49 -9.86
C ALA A 102 5.85 -0.05 -11.20
N GLN A 103 6.88 0.63 -11.71
CA GLN A 103 7.58 0.24 -12.93
C GLN A 103 9.05 0.66 -12.92
N LYS A 104 9.87 -0.01 -13.73
CA LYS A 104 11.23 0.39 -14.09
C LYS A 104 11.37 0.54 -15.62
N PRO A 105 11.93 1.66 -16.13
CA PRO A 105 12.46 2.81 -15.40
C PRO A 105 11.40 3.53 -14.54
N VAL A 106 11.84 4.12 -13.43
CA VAL A 106 10.98 4.81 -12.47
C VAL A 106 10.28 5.98 -13.15
N VAL A 107 9.07 6.30 -12.68
CA VAL A 107 8.26 7.38 -13.27
C VAL A 107 8.99 8.72 -13.14
N PRO A 108 9.12 9.51 -14.22
CA PRO A 108 9.72 10.84 -14.17
C PRO A 108 8.98 11.81 -13.22
N ALA A 109 9.73 12.71 -12.58
CA ALA A 109 9.16 13.65 -11.61
C ALA A 109 8.13 14.62 -12.23
N ASP A 110 8.27 14.97 -13.51
CA ASP A 110 7.32 15.81 -14.25
C ASP A 110 6.01 15.09 -14.57
N GLU A 111 6.04 13.76 -14.72
CA GLU A 111 4.83 12.93 -14.79
C GLU A 111 4.14 12.83 -13.42
N VAL A 112 4.92 12.64 -12.35
CA VAL A 112 4.41 12.65 -10.97
C VAL A 112 3.71 13.97 -10.63
N ALA A 113 4.31 15.10 -11.04
CA ALA A 113 3.76 16.43 -10.78
C ALA A 113 2.38 16.68 -11.44
N GLN A 114 2.00 15.91 -12.46
CA GLN A 114 0.67 16.01 -13.09
C GLN A 114 -0.45 15.43 -12.20
N LEU A 115 -0.10 14.61 -11.20
CA LEU A 115 -1.03 14.00 -10.26
C LEU A 115 -1.17 14.80 -8.95
N ASP A 116 -0.89 16.11 -8.99
CA ASP A 116 -1.09 16.97 -7.82
C ASP A 116 -2.53 16.89 -7.29
N GLY A 117 -2.65 16.62 -5.99
CA GLY A 117 -3.93 16.38 -5.32
C GLY A 117 -4.56 14.99 -5.53
N VAL A 118 -4.02 14.13 -6.41
CA VAL A 118 -4.42 12.70 -6.49
C VAL A 118 -3.74 11.89 -5.40
N VAL A 119 -2.52 12.29 -5.02
CA VAL A 119 -1.77 11.74 -3.91
C VAL A 119 -1.56 12.86 -2.89
N THR A 120 -2.23 12.79 -1.74
CA THR A 120 -2.36 13.94 -0.84
C THR A 120 -1.37 13.94 0.32
N THR A 121 -0.75 12.81 0.62
CA THR A 121 0.01 12.61 1.88
C THR A 121 1.29 11.78 1.75
N LEU A 122 1.61 11.22 0.57
CA LEU A 122 2.93 10.62 0.36
C LEU A 122 3.93 11.79 0.28
N PRO A 123 4.80 11.99 1.29
CA PRO A 123 5.58 13.23 1.41
C PRO A 123 6.57 13.44 0.26
N ASP A 124 6.86 12.38 -0.51
CA ASP A 124 7.68 12.42 -1.71
C ASP A 124 7.37 11.21 -2.61
N LEU A 125 6.24 11.23 -3.33
CA LEU A 125 5.89 10.13 -4.23
C LEU A 125 7.01 9.84 -5.25
N ALA A 126 7.67 10.87 -5.75
CA ALA A 126 8.77 10.71 -6.71
C ALA A 126 9.99 10.02 -6.06
N GLY A 127 10.36 10.40 -4.84
CA GLY A 127 11.41 9.75 -4.06
C GLY A 127 11.07 8.32 -3.64
N ASP A 128 9.83 8.06 -3.25
CA ASP A 128 9.34 6.72 -2.87
C ASP A 128 9.35 5.77 -4.08
N VAL A 129 8.90 6.24 -5.25
CA VAL A 129 8.97 5.47 -6.51
C VAL A 129 10.42 5.28 -6.96
N ALA A 130 11.27 6.30 -6.83
CA ALA A 130 12.68 6.24 -7.23
C ALA A 130 13.53 5.31 -6.35
N SER A 131 13.17 5.14 -5.07
CA SER A 131 13.91 4.35 -4.07
C SER A 131 13.42 2.91 -3.92
N ALA A 132 12.51 2.45 -4.78
CA ALA A 132 12.04 1.07 -4.83
C ALA A 132 13.15 0.12 -5.34
N ASP A 133 14.13 -0.14 -4.47
CA ASP A 133 15.25 -1.06 -4.64
C ASP A 133 14.82 -2.54 -4.50
N GLU A 134 13.55 -2.81 -4.20
CA GLU A 134 13.05 -4.15 -3.88
C GLU A 134 13.15 -5.15 -5.04
N PHE A 135 13.29 -4.67 -6.28
CA PHE A 135 13.44 -5.51 -7.47
C PHE A 135 14.70 -5.15 -8.26
N GLU A 136 15.66 -6.09 -8.30
CA GLU A 136 16.95 -6.00 -9.01
C GLU A 136 16.81 -5.94 -10.55
N ALA A 137 15.61 -6.18 -11.10
CA ALA A 137 15.39 -6.16 -12.54
C ALA A 137 15.58 -4.74 -13.11
N ALA A 138 16.39 -4.62 -14.17
CA ALA A 138 16.67 -3.34 -14.83
C ALA A 138 15.40 -2.69 -15.43
N GLN A 139 14.44 -3.51 -15.86
CA GLN A 139 13.14 -3.09 -16.37
C GLN A 139 12.09 -4.06 -15.86
N PHE A 140 10.99 -3.50 -15.34
CA PHE A 140 9.81 -4.27 -14.98
C PHE A 140 8.57 -3.40 -15.04
N ARG A 141 7.41 -4.05 -15.06
CA ARG A 141 6.13 -3.38 -14.86
C ARG A 141 5.20 -4.32 -14.11
N VAL A 142 4.25 -3.82 -13.31
CA VAL A 142 3.27 -4.69 -12.63
C VAL A 142 2.00 -4.86 -13.46
N THR A 143 1.31 -5.99 -13.32
CA THR A 143 0.06 -6.30 -14.04
C THR A 143 -1.02 -6.79 -13.08
N THR A 144 -2.29 -6.57 -13.42
CA THR A 144 -3.45 -7.20 -12.75
C THR A 144 -3.74 -8.59 -13.30
N LEU A 145 -3.10 -9.01 -14.40
CA LEU A 145 -3.24 -10.36 -14.92
C LEU A 145 -2.73 -11.37 -13.89
N ASN A 146 -3.59 -12.29 -13.46
CA ASN A 146 -3.36 -13.22 -12.35
C ASN A 146 -3.06 -12.53 -11.01
N GLY A 147 -3.48 -11.29 -10.86
CA GLY A 147 -3.41 -10.53 -9.63
C GLY A 147 -4.58 -10.81 -8.70
N TYR A 148 -4.38 -10.47 -7.43
CA TYR A 148 -5.40 -10.56 -6.39
C TYR A 148 -5.51 -9.24 -5.65
N TYR A 149 -6.64 -9.02 -5.02
CA TYR A 149 -6.85 -7.91 -4.12
C TYR A 149 -7.63 -8.34 -2.88
N ARG A 150 -7.56 -7.54 -1.83
CA ARG A 150 -8.37 -7.67 -0.63
C ARG A 150 -8.73 -6.29 -0.12
N ILE A 151 -10.00 -6.10 0.24
CA ILE A 151 -10.45 -4.89 0.92
C ILE A 151 -10.28 -5.14 2.42
N GLU A 152 -9.38 -4.42 3.05
CA GLU A 152 -9.06 -4.57 4.48
C GLU A 152 -10.10 -3.87 5.35
N SER A 153 -10.60 -2.71 4.90
CA SER A 153 -11.66 -1.95 5.59
C SER A 153 -12.38 -0.99 4.64
N VAL A 154 -13.62 -0.65 4.98
CA VAL A 154 -14.48 0.30 4.25
C VAL A 154 -15.21 1.19 5.25
N SER A 155 -15.32 2.47 4.93
CA SER A 155 -16.28 3.43 5.48
C SER A 155 -16.97 4.18 4.33
N ASP A 156 -17.85 5.13 4.66
CA ASP A 156 -18.60 5.92 3.66
C ASP A 156 -17.70 6.67 2.67
N THR A 157 -16.50 7.06 3.11
CA THR A 157 -15.56 7.88 2.32
C THR A 157 -14.16 7.30 2.25
N ARG A 158 -13.88 6.14 2.87
CA ARG A 158 -12.52 5.60 2.93
C ARG A 158 -12.50 4.11 2.67
N VAL A 159 -11.51 3.65 1.91
CA VAL A 159 -11.28 2.23 1.62
C VAL A 159 -9.79 1.94 1.82
N VAL A 160 -9.48 0.83 2.49
CA VAL A 160 -8.11 0.30 2.55
C VAL A 160 -8.04 -0.95 1.69
N VAL A 161 -7.14 -0.94 0.71
CA VAL A 161 -6.97 -1.99 -0.28
C VAL A 161 -5.57 -2.56 -0.18
N THR A 162 -5.47 -3.88 -0.10
CA THR A 162 -4.21 -4.61 -0.33
C THR A 162 -4.26 -5.24 -1.72
N LEU A 163 -3.20 -5.09 -2.50
CA LEU A 163 -3.04 -5.72 -3.81
C LEU A 163 -1.94 -6.79 -3.78
N MET A 164 -2.03 -7.73 -4.71
CA MET A 164 -0.94 -8.63 -5.11
C MET A 164 -0.88 -8.60 -6.63
N LEU A 165 0.10 -7.90 -7.18
CA LEU A 165 0.27 -7.71 -8.62
C LEU A 165 1.54 -8.43 -9.09
N PRO A 166 1.45 -9.38 -10.05
CA PRO A 166 2.63 -9.96 -10.66
C PRO A 166 3.50 -8.93 -11.38
N LEU A 167 4.81 -9.18 -11.37
CA LEU A 167 5.74 -8.42 -12.20
C LEU A 167 5.79 -9.03 -13.60
N VAL A 168 5.96 -8.16 -14.59
CA VAL A 168 6.28 -8.50 -15.97
C VAL A 168 7.71 -8.08 -16.23
N ILE A 169 8.56 -9.05 -16.59
CA ILE A 169 9.98 -8.87 -16.87
C ILE A 169 10.25 -9.56 -18.21
N ASN A 170 10.95 -8.88 -19.13
CA ASN A 170 11.18 -9.37 -20.50
C ASN A 170 9.87 -9.79 -21.21
N GLU A 171 8.82 -8.98 -21.08
CA GLU A 171 7.49 -9.22 -21.68
C GLU A 171 6.77 -10.49 -21.19
N ALA A 172 7.26 -11.13 -20.12
CA ALA A 172 6.62 -12.31 -19.52
C ALA A 172 6.27 -12.05 -18.05
N VAL A 173 5.14 -12.60 -17.60
CA VAL A 173 4.76 -12.58 -16.18
C VAL A 173 5.72 -13.47 -15.41
N ASP A 174 6.39 -12.89 -14.42
CA ASP A 174 7.26 -13.64 -13.53
C ASP A 174 6.41 -14.52 -12.58
N PRO A 175 6.68 -15.83 -12.48
CA PRO A 175 5.85 -16.72 -11.67
C PRO A 175 6.08 -16.54 -10.17
N THR A 176 7.12 -15.84 -9.74
CA THR A 176 7.57 -15.75 -8.34
C THR A 176 7.50 -14.35 -7.75
N LEU A 177 7.76 -13.32 -8.54
CA LEU A 177 7.83 -11.94 -8.06
C LEU A 177 6.45 -11.29 -8.03
N ARG A 178 6.14 -10.62 -6.91
CA ARG A 178 4.86 -9.94 -6.67
C ARG A 178 5.12 -8.59 -6.02
N TYR A 179 4.40 -7.56 -6.49
CA TYR A 179 4.29 -6.26 -5.84
C TYR A 179 3.03 -6.27 -4.96
N MET A 180 3.17 -5.92 -3.68
CA MET A 180 2.11 -6.14 -2.68
C MET A 180 1.82 -4.90 -1.83
N PRO A 181 1.32 -3.80 -2.44
CA PRO A 181 1.03 -2.59 -1.71
C PRO A 181 -0.24 -2.76 -0.86
N SER A 182 -0.30 -2.02 0.24
CA SER A 182 -1.58 -1.74 0.91
C SER A 182 -1.73 -0.24 1.03
N VAL A 183 -2.84 0.28 0.52
CA VAL A 183 -3.05 1.72 0.32
C VAL A 183 -4.42 2.09 0.87
N ALA A 184 -4.49 3.19 1.59
CA ALA A 184 -5.75 3.82 1.92
C ALA A 184 -6.09 4.88 0.86
N VAL A 185 -7.35 4.88 0.43
CA VAL A 185 -7.92 5.91 -0.44
C VAL A 185 -9.13 6.55 0.22
N GLU A 186 -9.33 7.84 -0.09
CA GLU A 186 -10.49 8.60 0.34
C GLU A 186 -11.27 9.16 -0.84
N TRP A 187 -12.59 9.19 -0.73
CA TRP A 187 -13.47 9.83 -1.70
C TRP A 187 -13.55 11.33 -1.42
N THR A 188 -13.32 12.12 -2.46
CA THR A 188 -13.37 13.58 -2.42
C THR A 188 -14.26 14.12 -3.53
N ASP A 189 -14.42 15.44 -3.61
CA ASP A 189 -15.10 16.10 -4.73
C ASP A 189 -14.43 15.82 -6.10
N ARG A 190 -13.19 15.31 -6.10
CA ARG A 190 -12.43 14.91 -7.30
C ARG A 190 -12.47 13.41 -7.58
N GLY A 191 -13.18 12.63 -6.77
CA GLY A 191 -13.12 11.17 -6.79
C GLY A 191 -12.12 10.61 -5.78
N TRP A 192 -11.65 9.38 -6.01
CA TRP A 192 -10.70 8.71 -5.11
C TRP A 192 -9.32 9.38 -5.12
N VAL A 193 -8.74 9.59 -3.95
CA VAL A 193 -7.36 10.08 -3.76
C VAL A 193 -6.60 9.14 -2.82
N ILE A 194 -5.29 9.03 -3.01
CA ILE A 194 -4.41 8.20 -2.18
C ILE A 194 -3.95 9.00 -0.97
N VAL A 195 -4.25 8.46 0.22
CA VAL A 195 -4.06 9.16 1.50
C VAL A 195 -3.07 8.51 2.45
N GLU A 196 -2.59 7.29 2.20
CA GLU A 196 -1.40 6.73 2.88
C GLU A 196 -1.08 5.32 2.37
N ASN A 197 0.17 4.90 2.57
CA ASN A 197 0.53 3.49 2.62
C ASN A 197 0.17 2.92 3.98
N VAL A 198 -0.50 1.78 3.99
CA VAL A 198 -0.88 1.06 5.21
C VAL A 198 0.05 -0.13 5.41
N ASP A 199 0.54 -0.31 6.62
CA ASP A 199 1.16 -1.57 6.99
C ASP A 199 0.07 -2.59 7.29
N THR A 200 0.01 -3.65 6.48
CA THR A 200 -0.99 -4.69 6.62
C THR A 200 -0.27 -6.01 6.87
N PRO A 201 -0.52 -6.66 8.02
CA PRO A 201 0.08 -7.96 8.29
C PRO A 201 -0.47 -9.00 7.30
N ASP A 202 0.35 -10.01 6.99
CA ASP A 202 -0.06 -11.15 6.16
C ASP A 202 -0.53 -10.80 4.73
N LYS A 203 0.15 -9.84 4.07
CA LYS A 203 -0.10 -9.59 2.63
C LYS A 203 0.16 -10.86 1.83
N THR A 204 1.13 -11.69 2.22
CA THR A 204 1.54 -12.92 1.54
C THR A 204 0.42 -13.95 1.37
N SER A 205 -0.63 -13.93 2.19
CA SER A 205 -1.78 -14.83 2.04
C SER A 205 -2.78 -14.39 0.96
N LEU A 206 -2.58 -13.26 0.28
CA LEU A 206 -3.55 -12.75 -0.71
C LEU A 206 -3.87 -13.76 -1.82
N GLY A 207 -2.90 -14.59 -2.23
CA GLY A 207 -3.12 -15.59 -3.29
C GLY A 207 -4.12 -16.68 -2.90
N THR A 208 -4.41 -16.85 -1.60
CA THR A 208 -5.39 -17.84 -1.10
C THR A 208 -6.60 -17.19 -0.41
N THR A 209 -6.47 -15.95 0.07
CA THR A 209 -7.50 -15.24 0.84
C THR A 209 -8.11 -14.05 0.11
N GLY A 210 -7.47 -13.56 -0.96
CA GLY A 210 -7.93 -12.45 -1.76
C GLY A 210 -8.88 -12.88 -2.89
N VAL A 211 -9.39 -11.89 -3.60
CA VAL A 211 -10.23 -12.06 -4.79
C VAL A 211 -9.39 -11.75 -6.03
N ALA A 212 -9.53 -12.59 -7.06
CA ALA A 212 -8.83 -12.40 -8.32
C ALA A 212 -9.42 -11.22 -9.10
N PHE A 213 -8.56 -10.48 -9.81
CA PHE A 213 -9.04 -9.51 -10.80
C PHE A 213 -9.75 -10.24 -11.96
N THR A 214 -10.84 -9.64 -12.45
CA THR A 214 -11.57 -10.20 -13.60
C THR A 214 -10.92 -9.69 -14.88
N GLY A 215 -10.00 -10.48 -15.43
CA GLY A 215 -9.13 -10.04 -16.51
C GLY A 215 -7.91 -9.27 -15.99
N GLY A 216 -7.05 -8.80 -16.90
CA GLY A 216 -5.91 -8.00 -16.48
C GLY A 216 -5.12 -7.36 -17.61
N CYS A 217 -4.36 -6.35 -17.20
CA CYS A 217 -3.37 -5.60 -17.94
C CYS A 217 -2.31 -5.12 -16.91
#